data_AF-A0A9D4QUI2-F1
#
_entry.id   AF-A0A9D4QUI2-F1
#
_cell.length_a   1.000
_cell.length_b   1.000
_cell.length_c   1.000
_cell.angle_alpha   90.00
_cell.angle_beta   90.00
_cell.angle_gamma   90.00
#
_symmetry.space_group_name_H-M   'P 1'
#
loop_
_entity.id
_entity.type
_entity.pdbx_description
1 polymer ?
#
loop_
_entity_poly.entity_id
_entity_poly.type
_entity_poly.pdbx_seq_one_letter_code
_entity_poly.pdbx_strand_id
1 'polypeptide(L)'
;MLQYDNTIMVHSSADMMQYDNTIMVHSSTDMLQYDNTIMVHSSADMMQYDNTIMVHSSTDMLQYDNTIMVHSSADMMQYDNTIMVLSSADMMQYDNTIMVHSSTDMLQYDNTIMVHSSADMMQYDNTIMVLSSADMMQYDNTIMVLSSADMMQYDNTIMVLSSTDMMQYDNTIMVLSSTDMMQYDNTIMVLSST
;
A
#
# COMPACT_ATOMS: atom_id res chain seq x y z
N MET A 1 27.75 -27.79 -20.08
CA MET A 1 27.30 -27.44 -18.72
C MET A 1 27.43 -25.93 -18.65
N LEU A 2 26.34 -25.20 -18.89
CA LEU A 2 26.34 -23.74 -18.80
C LEU A 2 26.37 -23.41 -17.32
N GLN A 3 27.47 -22.79 -16.88
CA GLN A 3 27.57 -22.19 -15.56
C GLN A 3 26.81 -20.87 -15.64
N TYR A 4 25.53 -20.89 -15.29
CA TYR A 4 24.78 -19.67 -15.03
C TYR A 4 25.33 -19.09 -13.73
N ASP A 5 25.83 -17.86 -13.77
CA ASP A 5 26.10 -17.11 -12.55
C ASP A 5 24.77 -16.95 -11.81
N ASN A 6 24.61 -17.69 -10.71
CA ASN A 6 23.35 -17.72 -9.97
C ASN A 6 23.13 -16.46 -9.11
N THR A 7 24.15 -15.62 -8.98
CA THR A 7 24.13 -14.46 -8.11
C THR A 7 25.08 -13.39 -8.62
N ILE A 8 24.57 -12.20 -8.88
CA ILE A 8 25.34 -11.02 -9.24
C ILE A 8 25.41 -10.09 -8.02
N MET A 9 26.61 -9.55 -7.78
CA MET A 9 26.84 -8.55 -6.74
C MET A 9 27.46 -7.32 -7.37
N VAL A 10 26.83 -6.17 -7.21
CA VAL A 10 27.30 -4.92 -7.82
C VAL A 10 27.50 -3.81 -6.80
N HIS A 11 28.62 -3.11 -6.98
CA HIS A 11 28.96 -1.88 -6.28
C HIS A 11 29.35 -0.83 -7.32
N SER A 12 28.45 0.12 -7.57
CA SER A 12 28.66 1.13 -8.60
C SER A 12 28.04 2.47 -8.19
N SER A 13 28.15 3.48 -9.05
CA SER A 13 27.29 4.66 -8.95
C SER A 13 25.91 4.44 -9.55
N ALA A 14 25.83 3.64 -10.63
CA ALA A 14 24.61 3.37 -11.35
C ALA A 14 24.73 2.06 -12.13
N ASP A 15 23.69 1.22 -12.05
CA ASP A 15 23.64 -0.05 -12.76
C ASP A 15 22.35 -0.23 -13.57
N MET A 16 22.46 -1.05 -14.62
CA MET A 16 21.33 -1.55 -15.38
C MET A 16 21.53 -3.04 -15.60
N MET A 17 20.59 -3.86 -15.13
CA MET A 17 20.65 -5.31 -15.22
C MET A 17 19.33 -5.88 -15.71
N GLN A 18 19.41 -7.07 -16.32
CA GLN A 18 18.26 -7.74 -16.91
C GLN A 18 18.47 -9.26 -16.91
N TYR A 19 17.41 -10.01 -16.64
CA TYR A 19 17.34 -11.47 -16.76
C TYR A 19 18.26 -12.25 -15.82
N ASP A 20 18.35 -11.81 -14.57
CA ASP A 20 19.19 -12.41 -13.55
C ASP A 20 18.39 -13.22 -12.54
N ASN A 21 18.99 -14.30 -12.04
CA ASN A 21 18.31 -15.11 -11.05
C ASN A 21 18.35 -14.50 -9.65
N THR A 22 19.47 -13.90 -9.27
CA THR A 22 19.60 -13.23 -7.97
C THR A 22 20.57 -12.07 -8.11
N ILE A 23 20.13 -10.88 -7.70
CA ILE A 23 20.94 -9.66 -7.73
C ILE A 23 21.04 -9.10 -6.31
N MET A 24 22.24 -8.68 -5.94
CA MET A 24 22.50 -7.82 -4.79
C MET A 24 23.19 -6.53 -5.25
N VAL A 25 22.55 -5.38 -5.07
CA VAL A 25 23.07 -4.08 -5.53
C VAL A 25 23.30 -3.14 -4.36
N HIS A 26 24.42 -2.44 -4.43
CA HIS A 26 24.65 -1.24 -3.63
C HIS A 26 25.16 -0.13 -4.54
N SER A 27 24.25 0.72 -5.00
CA SER A 27 24.56 1.82 -5.91
C SER A 27 23.91 3.15 -5.47
N SER A 28 24.01 4.20 -6.29
CA SER A 28 23.18 5.39 -6.08
C SER A 28 21.85 5.29 -6.84
N THR A 29 21.85 4.65 -8.01
CA THR A 29 20.68 4.54 -8.90
C THR A 29 20.66 3.23 -9.66
N ASP A 30 19.59 2.43 -9.57
CA ASP A 30 19.49 1.16 -10.27
C ASP A 30 18.26 1.05 -11.19
N MET A 31 18.44 0.31 -12.29
CA MET A 31 17.36 -0.13 -13.17
C MET A 31 17.46 -1.65 -13.38
N LEU A 32 16.53 -2.40 -12.81
CA LEU A 32 16.52 -3.88 -12.84
C LEU A 32 15.25 -4.37 -13.53
N GLN A 33 15.34 -5.48 -14.27
CA GLN A 33 14.20 -6.02 -15.00
C GLN A 33 14.29 -7.53 -15.18
N TYR A 34 13.15 -8.22 -15.02
CA TYR A 34 13.02 -9.66 -15.29
C TYR A 34 13.89 -10.54 -14.39
N ASP A 35 13.97 -10.19 -13.11
CA ASP A 35 14.82 -10.85 -12.13
C ASP A 35 14.01 -11.67 -11.13
N ASN A 36 14.55 -12.82 -10.72
CA ASN A 36 13.84 -13.68 -9.77
C ASN A 36 13.93 -13.15 -8.33
N THR A 37 15.06 -12.60 -7.93
CA THR A 37 15.25 -12.11 -6.56
C THR A 37 16.21 -10.94 -6.56
N ILE A 38 15.78 -9.83 -6.01
CA ILE A 38 16.54 -8.59 -5.92
C ILE A 38 16.69 -8.17 -4.46
N MET A 39 17.90 -7.76 -4.09
CA MET A 39 18.17 -7.01 -2.87
C MET A 39 18.93 -5.74 -3.22
N VAL A 40 18.33 -4.57 -2.98
CA VAL A 40 18.96 -3.28 -3.28
C VAL A 40 19.14 -2.43 -2.03
N HIS A 41 20.29 -1.77 -1.96
CA HIS A 41 20.51 -0.61 -1.10
C HIS A 41 21.01 0.56 -1.96
N SER A 42 20.13 1.49 -2.32
CA SER A 42 20.46 2.61 -3.20
C SER A 42 19.88 3.95 -2.71
N SER A 43 20.03 5.01 -3.53
CA SER A 43 19.23 6.22 -3.32
C SER A 43 17.93 6.18 -4.12
N ALA A 44 17.93 5.60 -5.32
CA ALA A 44 16.74 5.50 -6.16
C ALA A 44 16.73 4.26 -7.05
N ASP A 45 15.63 3.52 -7.06
CA ASP A 45 15.50 2.29 -7.86
C ASP A 45 14.30 2.31 -8.79
N MET A 46 14.45 1.67 -9.94
CA MET A 46 13.37 1.29 -10.83
C MET A 46 13.46 -0.21 -11.11
N MET A 47 12.41 -0.94 -10.80
CA MET A 47 12.35 -2.40 -10.95
C MET A 47 11.07 -2.80 -11.66
N GLN A 48 11.14 -3.85 -12.48
CA GLN A 48 10.02 -4.30 -13.29
C GLN A 48 10.07 -5.79 -13.56
N TYR A 49 8.93 -6.46 -13.42
CA TYR A 49 8.73 -7.88 -13.74
C TYR A 49 9.58 -8.83 -12.88
N ASP A 50 9.64 -8.55 -11.59
CA ASP A 50 10.49 -9.26 -10.65
C ASP A 50 9.67 -10.13 -9.68
N ASN A 51 10.20 -11.28 -9.30
CA ASN A 51 9.46 -12.21 -8.44
C ASN A 51 9.53 -11.82 -6.95
N THR A 52 10.68 -11.35 -6.48
CA THR A 52 10.86 -11.00 -5.08
C THR A 52 11.85 -9.85 -4.96
N ILE A 53 11.41 -8.77 -4.34
CA ILE A 53 12.18 -7.54 -4.16
C ILE A 53 12.31 -7.23 -2.68
N MET A 54 13.53 -6.91 -2.25
CA MET A 54 13.81 -6.28 -0.96
C MET A 54 14.62 -5.00 -1.19
N VAL A 55 14.06 -3.84 -0.82
CA VAL A 55 14.68 -2.54 -1.06
C VAL A 55 14.89 -1.77 0.23
N HIS A 56 16.04 -1.10 0.30
CA HIS A 56 16.26 0.01 1.21
C HIS A 56 16.81 1.20 0.41
N SER A 57 15.94 2.14 0.05
CA SER A 57 16.32 3.31 -0.76
C SER A 57 15.73 4.61 -0.20
N SER A 58 15.93 5.73 -0.92
CA SER A 58 15.16 6.94 -0.65
C SER A 58 13.88 6.98 -1.49
N THR A 59 13.91 6.47 -2.72
CA THR A 59 12.78 6.53 -3.66
C THR A 59 12.72 5.30 -4.56
N ASP A 60 11.60 4.58 -4.59
CA ASP A 60 11.43 3.41 -5.44
C ASP A 60 10.27 3.53 -6.43
N MET A 61 10.45 2.92 -7.60
CA MET A 61 9.39 2.68 -8.57
C MET A 61 9.39 1.21 -8.98
N LEU A 62 8.35 0.47 -8.59
CA LEU A 62 8.22 -0.97 -8.79
C LEU A 62 6.97 -1.26 -9.63
N GLN A 63 7.05 -2.24 -10.52
CA GLN A 63 5.93 -2.58 -11.40
C GLN A 63 5.93 -4.06 -11.78
N TYR A 64 4.75 -4.68 -11.71
CA TYR A 64 4.53 -6.07 -12.13
C TYR A 64 5.31 -7.09 -11.31
N ASP A 65 5.37 -6.90 -9.99
CA ASP A 65 6.17 -7.69 -9.09
C ASP A 65 5.32 -8.59 -8.19
N ASN A 66 5.85 -9.76 -7.85
CA ASN A 66 5.06 -10.73 -7.06
C ASN A 66 5.11 -10.46 -5.56
N THR A 67 6.28 -10.11 -5.03
CA THR A 67 6.44 -9.89 -3.58
C THR A 67 7.45 -8.79 -3.35
N ILE A 68 7.01 -7.74 -2.67
CA ILE A 68 7.80 -6.54 -2.42
C ILE A 68 7.91 -6.32 -0.91
N MET A 69 9.13 -6.03 -0.46
CA MET A 69 9.40 -5.46 0.85
C MET A 69 10.25 -4.21 0.69
N VAL A 70 9.71 -3.05 1.06
CA VAL A 70 10.40 -1.76 0.90
C VAL A 70 10.53 -1.04 2.24
N HIS A 71 11.70 -0.44 2.41
CA HIS A 71 11.93 0.59 3.41
C HIS A 71 12.51 1.84 2.73
N SER A 72 11.69 2.85 2.49
CA SER A 72 12.12 4.05 1.78
C SER A 72 11.56 5.35 2.36
N SER A 73 11.84 6.49 1.72
CA SER A 73 11.11 7.72 2.01
C SER A 73 9.84 7.86 1.17
N ALA A 74 9.86 7.40 -0.08
CA ALA A 74 8.72 7.49 -0.97
C ALA A 74 8.70 6.38 -2.03
N ASP A 75 7.57 5.68 -2.17
CA ASP A 75 7.44 4.58 -3.12
C ASP A 75 6.26 4.73 -4.06
N MET A 76 6.44 4.22 -5.28
CA MET A 76 5.38 4.02 -6.26
C MET A 76 5.38 2.57 -6.72
N MET A 77 4.27 1.88 -6.51
CA MET A 77 4.07 0.47 -6.84
C MET A 77 2.85 0.30 -7.74
N GLN A 78 2.91 -0.68 -8.63
CA GLN A 78 1.82 -0.92 -9.57
C GLN A 78 1.78 -2.38 -10.03
N TYR A 79 0.59 -2.98 -9.98
CA TYR A 79 0.32 -4.33 -10.45
C TYR A 79 1.07 -5.42 -9.67
N ASP A 80 1.09 -5.30 -8.34
CA ASP A 80 1.86 -6.16 -7.47
C ASP A 80 0.98 -7.12 -6.66
N ASN A 81 1.49 -8.32 -6.39
CA ASN A 81 0.68 -9.32 -5.68
C ASN A 81 0.72 -9.15 -4.16
N THR A 82 1.87 -8.84 -3.58
CA THR A 82 1.99 -8.70 -2.13
C THR A 82 3.04 -7.66 -1.81
N ILE A 83 2.63 -6.63 -1.07
CA ILE A 83 3.45 -5.49 -0.71
C ILE A 83 3.52 -5.37 0.82
N MET A 84 4.73 -5.16 1.33
CA MET A 84 4.98 -4.69 2.68
C MET A 84 5.87 -3.45 2.65
N VAL A 85 5.37 -2.32 3.14
CA VAL A 85 6.11 -1.05 3.10
C VAL A 85 6.24 -0.40 4.46
N LEU A 86 7.43 0.14 4.71
CA LEU A 86 7.69 1.15 5.73
C LEU A 86 8.24 2.40 5.03
N SER A 87 7.45 3.46 4.92
CA SER A 87 7.90 4.68 4.26
C SER A 87 7.38 5.98 4.91
N SER A 88 7.68 7.12 4.31
CA SER A 88 6.96 8.36 4.65
C SER A 88 5.74 8.59 3.76
N ALA A 89 5.77 8.16 2.49
CA ALA A 89 4.69 8.37 1.54
C ALA A 89 4.64 7.26 0.49
N ASP A 90 3.49 6.60 0.33
CA ASP A 90 3.32 5.55 -0.67
C ASP A 90 2.19 5.83 -1.64
N MET A 91 2.41 5.42 -2.89
CA MET A 91 1.37 5.32 -3.91
C MET A 91 1.35 3.90 -4.47
N MET A 92 0.20 3.23 -4.34
CA MET A 92 -0.02 1.86 -4.77
C MET A 92 -1.25 1.78 -5.66
N GLN A 93 -1.21 0.86 -6.63
CA GLN A 93 -2.30 0.70 -7.56
C GLN A 93 -2.36 -0.70 -8.17
N TYR A 94 -3.54 -1.30 -8.14
CA TYR A 94 -3.83 -2.63 -8.71
C TYR A 94 -3.13 -3.78 -7.99
N ASP A 95 -3.14 -3.74 -6.66
CA ASP A 95 -2.41 -4.67 -5.83
C ASP A 95 -3.32 -5.66 -5.09
N ASN A 96 -2.85 -6.88 -4.91
CA ASN A 96 -3.68 -7.92 -4.29
C ASN A 96 -3.67 -7.84 -2.76
N THR A 97 -2.52 -7.59 -2.14
CA THR A 97 -2.40 -7.54 -0.68
C THR A 97 -1.36 -6.51 -0.28
N ILE A 98 -1.78 -5.54 0.52
CA ILE A 98 -0.96 -4.42 0.97
C ILE A 98 -0.89 -4.42 2.49
N MET A 99 0.32 -4.28 3.03
CA MET A 99 0.56 -3.95 4.44
C MET A 99 1.50 -2.75 4.53
N VAL A 100 1.03 -1.64 5.10
CA VAL A 100 1.79 -0.38 5.12
C VAL A 100 1.89 0.20 6.51
N HIS A 101 3.07 0.74 6.78
CA HIS A 101 3.29 1.68 7.86
C HIS A 101 3.95 2.94 7.31
N SER A 102 3.16 3.99 7.10
CA SER A 102 3.65 5.24 6.51
C SER A 102 3.15 6.48 7.24
N SER A 103 3.49 7.67 6.74
CA SER A 103 2.78 8.89 7.16
C SER A 103 1.58 9.19 6.26
N THR A 104 1.69 8.93 4.96
CA THR A 104 0.66 9.24 3.95
C THR A 104 0.56 8.13 2.93
N ASP A 105 -0.64 7.60 2.69
CA ASP A 105 -0.86 6.58 1.66
C ASP A 105 -1.92 7.00 0.63
N MET A 106 -1.69 6.62 -0.62
CA MET A 106 -2.69 6.64 -1.68
C MET A 106 -2.76 5.27 -2.35
N LEU A 107 -3.88 4.58 -2.12
CA LEU A 107 -4.12 3.20 -2.58
C LEU A 107 -5.34 3.18 -3.50
N GLN A 108 -5.29 2.36 -4.55
CA GLN A 108 -6.35 2.29 -5.54
C GLN A 108 -6.44 0.92 -6.20
N TYR A 109 -7.66 0.38 -6.28
CA TYR A 109 -7.97 -0.87 -6.98
C TYR A 109 -7.34 -2.10 -6.32
N ASP A 110 -7.36 -2.17 -5.00
CA ASP A 110 -6.67 -3.17 -4.22
C ASP A 110 -7.62 -4.17 -3.56
N ASN A 111 -7.17 -5.42 -3.44
CA ASN A 111 -8.04 -6.47 -2.89
C ASN A 111 -8.06 -6.49 -1.37
N THR A 112 -6.92 -6.31 -0.71
CA THR A 112 -6.83 -6.36 0.75
C THR A 112 -5.76 -5.41 1.24
N ILE A 113 -6.17 -4.48 2.09
CA ILE A 113 -5.32 -3.41 2.62
C ILE A 113 -5.30 -3.50 4.14
N MET A 114 -4.10 -3.40 4.72
CA MET A 114 -3.88 -3.15 6.14
C MET A 114 -2.92 -1.97 6.30
N VAL A 115 -3.40 -0.86 6.86
CA VAL A 115 -2.62 0.38 6.96
C VAL A 115 -2.53 0.85 8.41
N HIS A 116 -1.33 1.31 8.77
CA HIS A 116 -1.12 2.17 9.92
C HIS A 116 -0.43 3.46 9.49
N SER A 117 -1.17 4.56 9.36
CA SER A 117 -0.63 5.82 8.86
C SER A 117 -1.09 7.05 9.66
N SER A 118 -0.73 8.25 9.20
CA SER A 118 -1.40 9.47 9.67
C SER A 118 -2.58 9.86 8.77
N ALA A 119 -2.48 9.67 7.46
CA ALA A 119 -3.51 10.05 6.52
C ALA A 119 -3.56 9.10 5.32
N ASP A 120 -4.77 8.59 5.02
CA ASP A 120 -4.97 7.65 3.91
C ASP A 120 -6.02 8.15 2.91
N MET A 121 -5.76 7.85 1.64
CA MET A 121 -6.74 7.93 0.56
C MET A 121 -6.82 6.58 -0.13
N MET A 122 -8.00 5.95 -0.07
CA MET A 122 -8.29 4.63 -0.62
C MET A 122 -9.46 4.71 -1.59
N GLN A 123 -9.42 3.91 -2.66
CA GLN A 123 -10.47 3.92 -3.66
C GLN A 123 -10.58 2.59 -4.42
N TYR A 124 -11.81 2.09 -4.55
CA TYR A 124 -12.12 0.87 -5.32
C TYR A 124 -11.53 -0.41 -4.72
N ASP A 125 -11.54 -0.51 -3.40
CA ASP A 125 -10.88 -1.58 -2.67
C ASP A 125 -11.88 -2.59 -2.08
N ASN A 126 -11.46 -3.85 -1.99
CA ASN A 126 -12.36 -4.90 -1.53
C ASN A 126 -12.42 -5.01 0.00
N THR A 127 -11.29 -4.95 0.69
CA THR A 127 -11.24 -5.08 2.15
C THR A 127 -10.16 -4.19 2.71
N ILE A 128 -10.55 -3.28 3.59
CA ILE A 128 -9.69 -2.28 4.20
C ILE A 128 -9.72 -2.45 5.72
N MET A 129 -8.54 -2.45 6.34
CA MET A 129 -8.36 -2.32 7.78
C MET A 129 -7.35 -1.20 8.08
N VAL A 130 -7.79 -0.15 8.77
CA VAL A 130 -6.99 1.06 8.98
C VAL A 130 -6.91 1.46 10.44
N LEU A 131 -5.72 1.86 10.84
CA LEU A 131 -5.46 2.64 12.04
C LEU A 131 -4.74 3.93 11.64
N SER A 132 -5.47 5.05 11.63
CA SER A 132 -4.94 6.33 11.16
C SER A 132 -5.39 7.52 12.00
N SER A 133 -4.99 8.73 11.59
CA SER A 133 -5.63 9.95 12.12
C SER A 133 -6.77 10.42 11.22
N ALA A 134 -6.66 10.30 9.89
CA ALA A 134 -7.66 10.78 8.97
C ALA A 134 -7.74 9.94 7.69
N ASP A 135 -8.94 9.47 7.34
CA ASP A 135 -9.15 8.63 6.17
C ASP A 135 -10.15 9.23 5.18
N MET A 136 -9.87 9.04 3.90
CA MET A 136 -10.81 9.21 2.82
C MET A 136 -10.92 7.90 2.03
N MET A 137 -12.11 7.30 2.04
CA MET A 137 -12.41 6.02 1.40
C MET A 137 -13.59 6.18 0.45
N GLN A 138 -13.56 5.47 -0.68
CA GLN A 138 -14.61 5.55 -1.67
C GLN A 138 -14.71 4.31 -2.56
N TYR A 139 -15.93 3.82 -2.74
CA TYR A 139 -16.26 2.66 -3.60
C TYR A 139 -15.69 1.33 -3.07
N ASP A 140 -15.70 1.16 -1.75
CA ASP A 140 -15.07 0.04 -1.10
C ASP A 140 -16.11 -0.98 -0.57
N ASN A 141 -15.73 -2.25 -0.56
CA ASN A 141 -16.67 -3.31 -0.18
C ASN A 141 -16.78 -3.51 1.34
N THR A 142 -15.65 -3.55 2.04
CA THR A 142 -15.63 -3.77 3.49
C THR A 142 -14.54 -2.95 4.13
N ILE A 143 -14.94 -2.07 5.05
CA ILE A 143 -14.07 -1.14 5.74
C ILE A 143 -14.14 -1.40 7.25
N MET A 144 -12.97 -1.50 7.89
CA MET A 144 -12.83 -1.48 9.35
C MET A 144 -11.81 -0.41 9.76
N VAL A 145 -12.25 0.62 10.47
CA VAL A 145 -11.43 1.79 10.76
C VAL A 145 -11.41 2.11 12.25
N LEU A 146 -10.22 2.44 12.73
CA LEU A 146 -9.99 3.13 13.99
C LEU A 146 -9.22 4.42 13.68
N SER A 147 -9.90 5.56 13.71
CA SER A 147 -9.30 6.84 13.34
C SER A 147 -9.77 8.00 14.21
N SER A 148 -9.32 9.22 13.90
CA SER A 148 -9.92 10.43 14.47
C SER A 148 -11.02 11.01 13.58
N ALA A 149 -10.87 10.97 12.26
CA ALA A 149 -11.80 11.59 11.32
C ALA A 149 -11.89 10.84 9.99
N ASP A 150 -13.09 10.42 9.61
CA ASP A 150 -13.31 9.67 8.37
C ASP A 150 -14.28 10.35 7.41
N MET A 151 -13.98 10.23 6.12
CA MET A 151 -14.90 10.49 5.03
C MET A 151 -15.03 9.23 4.18
N MET A 152 -16.22 8.65 4.15
CA MET A 152 -16.55 7.41 3.45
C MET A 152 -17.72 7.64 2.49
N GLN A 153 -17.67 7.02 1.31
CA GLN A 153 -18.70 7.21 0.31
C GLN A 153 -18.81 6.03 -0.67
N TYR A 154 -20.04 5.58 -0.91
CA TYR A 154 -20.37 4.49 -1.84
C TYR A 154 -19.85 3.12 -1.39
N ASP A 155 -19.85 2.88 -0.08
CA ASP A 155 -19.26 1.70 0.51
C ASP A 155 -20.32 0.68 0.94
N ASN A 156 -19.97 -0.60 0.90
CA ASN A 156 -20.95 -1.66 1.18
C ASN A 156 -21.10 -1.95 2.67
N THR A 157 -20.00 -2.19 3.38
CA THR A 157 -20.02 -2.50 4.81
C THR A 157 -18.93 -1.72 5.52
N ILE A 158 -19.33 -0.88 6.47
CA ILE A 158 -18.43 -0.04 7.27
C ILE A 158 -18.56 -0.42 8.74
N MET A 159 -17.43 -0.62 9.40
CA MET A 159 -17.31 -0.65 10.86
C MET A 159 -16.29 0.39 11.29
N VAL A 160 -16.74 1.42 12.01
CA VAL A 160 -15.89 2.55 12.37
C VAL A 160 -15.94 2.85 13.87
N LEU A 161 -14.76 3.10 14.43
CA LEU A 161 -14.56 3.71 15.74
C LEU A 161 -13.75 4.98 15.55
N SER A 162 -14.42 6.13 15.56
CA SER A 162 -13.76 7.41 15.31
C SER A 162 -14.27 8.52 16.23
N SER A 163 -13.73 9.74 16.09
CA SER A 163 -14.33 10.91 16.73
C SER A 163 -15.34 11.62 15.84
N THR A 164 -15.11 11.66 14.52
CA THR A 164 -15.92 12.41 13.56
C THR A 164 -16.04 11.65 12.25
N ASP A 165 -17.26 11.33 11.82
CA ASP A 165 -17.51 10.64 10.56
C ASP A 165 -18.43 11.42 9.63
N MET A 166 -18.10 11.39 8.34
CA MET A 166 -18.97 11.76 7.24
C MET A 166 -19.14 10.55 6.31
N MET A 167 -20.34 10.02 6.24
CA MET A 167 -20.68 8.82 5.47
C MET A 167 -21.83 9.13 4.51
N GLN A 168 -21.75 8.62 3.28
CA GLN A 168 -22.76 8.90 2.27
C GLN A 168 -22.88 7.79 1.22
N TYR A 169 -24.12 7.38 0.94
CA TYR A 169 -24.47 6.35 -0.05
C TYR A 169 -23.97 4.95 0.31
N ASP A 170 -23.94 4.65 1.61
CA ASP A 170 -23.39 3.40 2.10
C ASP A 170 -24.49 2.38 2.44
N ASN A 171 -24.19 1.09 2.32
CA ASN A 171 -25.21 0.05 2.53
C ASN A 171 -25.40 -0.33 4.00
N THR A 172 -24.32 -0.72 4.68
CA THR A 172 -24.38 -1.15 6.09
C THR A 172 -23.29 -0.44 6.89
N ILE A 173 -23.69 0.32 7.89
CA ILE A 173 -22.79 1.05 8.78
C ILE A 173 -22.98 0.58 10.22
N MET A 174 -21.87 0.28 10.90
CA MET A 174 -21.77 0.19 12.34
C MET A 174 -20.77 1.22 12.83
N VAL A 175 -21.24 2.22 13.58
CA VAL A 175 -20.43 3.36 14.02
C VAL A 175 -20.47 3.52 15.53
N LEU A 176 -19.30 3.77 16.11
CA LEU A 176 -19.13 4.31 17.45
C LEU A 176 -18.32 5.60 17.33
N SER A 177 -19.00 6.74 17.23
CA SER A 177 -18.34 8.05 17.14
C SER A 177 -18.99 9.11 18.03
N SER A 178 -18.33 10.26 18.15
CA SER A 178 -18.89 11.43 18.85
C SER A 178 -19.74 12.32 17.94
N THR A 179 -19.45 12.36 16.65
CA THR A 179 -20.09 13.25 15.67
C THR A 179 -20.22 12.54 14.33
N ASP A 180 -21.46 12.30 13.90
CA ASP A 180 -21.74 11.67 12.61
C ASP A 180 -22.58 12.57 11.70
N MET A 181 -22.22 12.61 10.42
CA MET A 181 -23.09 13.08 9.34
C MET A 181 -23.28 11.96 8.32
N MET A 182 -24.46 11.34 8.34
CA MET A 182 -24.84 10.20 7.49
C MET A 182 -25.97 10.61 6.53
N GLN A 183 -25.85 10.28 5.25
CA GLN A 183 -26.84 10.63 4.24
C GLN A 183 -26.96 9.58 3.13
N TYR A 184 -28.20 9.20 2.82
CA TYR A 184 -28.52 8.21 1.77
C TYR A 184 -28.02 6.78 2.06
N ASP A 185 -27.84 6.45 3.33
CA ASP A 185 -27.38 5.13 3.75
C ASP A 185 -28.56 4.21 4.06
N ASN A 186 -28.39 2.91 3.84
CA ASN A 186 -29.49 1.94 3.95
C ASN A 186 -29.69 1.44 5.38
N THR A 187 -28.65 0.88 6.02
CA THR A 187 -28.72 0.31 7.37
C THR A 187 -27.65 0.93 8.24
N ILE A 188 -28.06 1.56 9.35
CA ILE A 188 -27.14 2.25 10.27
C ILE A 188 -27.36 1.73 11.69
N MET A 189 -26.29 1.28 12.34
CA MET A 189 -26.23 0.97 13.76
C MET A 189 -25.26 1.92 14.46
N VAL A 190 -25.79 2.85 15.25
CA VAL A 190 -24.99 3.75 16.09
C VAL A 190 -24.88 3.16 17.48
N LEU A 191 -23.66 2.85 17.90
CA LEU A 191 -23.31 2.43 19.26
C LEU A 191 -22.96 3.71 20.04
N SER A 192 -23.53 3.88 21.24
CA SER A 192 -23.19 5.00 22.12
C SER A 192 -22.37 4.52 23.31
N SER A 193 -21.27 5.20 23.62
CA SER A 193 -20.56 5.01 24.89
C SER A 193 -21.31 5.76 26.00
N THR A 194 -21.88 5.01 26.95
CA THR A 194 -22.44 5.56 28.21
C THR A 194 -21.36 5.98 29.18
#